data_AF-A0A3C0Z5Q3-F1
#
_entry.id   AF-A0A3C0Z5Q3-F1
#
_cell.length_a   1.000
_cell.length_b   1.000
_cell.length_c   1.000
_cell.angle_alpha   90.00
_cell.angle_beta   90.00
_cell.angle_gamma   90.00
#
_symmetry.space_group_name_H-M   'P 1'
#
loop_
_entity.id
_entity.type
_entity.pdbx_description
1 polymer ?
#
loop_
_entity_poly.entity_id
_entity_poly.type
_entity_poly.pdbx_seq_one_letter_code
_entity_poly.pdbx_strand_id
1 'polypeptide(L)'
;MLILNENGPERWPAFRKLGFRFSFIFILSFILVFNNGTYPLYGYISSPLNHFMQKLTPWFAENILGYSYDHSIFINGSGDTSYAWISLLILFLLALVGAALWSILDRKRANYRILFYWLTTAIRYYVAFMLINYGLIKVFYMQMQPPRLTQLLQPLGEYSPMGLAWTYIGYSQGYNILIGSIEILSGLLLFRKMMVLGALITVATSINIMAVNYFYDVPVKMVSTALLLFSIFLLLPYLKALCEIFISGKPVQLLPIQQLLFNKSWKRKSLFIIKLAVLLLFIVQQGMGILSTKKMIAEYLTTSPLYGIYRIDQAGTPRKTISENWRLIVFEIDNNKVLIRNTDYSPQRESVVIDAAGKKITLNNYQFDYQINQDGNILLTKAFDDHTAQI
;
A
#
# COMPACT_ATOMS: atom_id res chain seq x y z
N MET A 1 -7.00 -32.68 -25.48
CA MET A 1 -6.09 -32.39 -24.35
C MET A 1 -4.73 -31.99 -24.96
N LEU A 2 -4.44 -30.68 -25.06
CA LEU A 2 -3.26 -30.18 -25.77
C LEU A 2 -2.07 -30.04 -24.80
N ILE A 3 -1.01 -30.79 -25.06
CA ILE A 3 0.27 -30.71 -24.34
C ILE A 3 1.03 -29.50 -24.90
N LEU A 4 1.47 -28.59 -24.03
CA LEU A 4 2.38 -27.51 -24.43
C LEU A 4 3.74 -28.12 -24.77
N ASN A 5 4.10 -28.11 -26.06
CA ASN A 5 5.44 -28.41 -26.55
C ASN A 5 6.08 -27.10 -27.04
N GLU A 6 7.30 -26.79 -26.59
CA GLU A 6 8.05 -25.63 -27.10
C GLU A 6 8.44 -25.80 -28.57
N ASN A 7 8.53 -27.04 -29.04
CA ASN A 7 8.74 -27.38 -30.45
C ASN A 7 7.43 -27.46 -31.26
N GLY A 8 6.33 -26.92 -30.73
CA GLY A 8 5.07 -26.79 -31.48
C GLY A 8 5.23 -25.89 -32.72
N PRO A 9 4.33 -26.00 -33.72
CA PRO A 9 4.51 -25.44 -35.06
C PRO A 9 4.55 -23.90 -35.14
N GLU A 10 4.18 -23.17 -34.07
CA GLU A 10 4.14 -21.71 -34.11
C GLU A 10 5.50 -21.11 -33.70
N ARG A 11 6.22 -20.57 -34.69
CA ARG A 11 7.45 -19.79 -34.51
C ARG A 11 7.10 -18.34 -34.22
N TRP A 12 7.59 -17.79 -33.11
CA TRP A 12 7.35 -16.39 -32.77
C TRP A 12 8.21 -15.45 -33.62
N PRO A 13 7.65 -14.32 -34.08
CA PRO A 13 8.44 -13.28 -34.74
C PRO A 13 9.47 -12.68 -33.77
N ALA A 14 10.55 -12.11 -34.30
CA ALA A 14 11.68 -11.65 -33.51
C ALA A 14 11.29 -10.62 -32.43
N PHE A 15 10.42 -9.66 -32.76
CA PHE A 15 9.95 -8.65 -31.81
C PHE A 15 9.20 -9.26 -30.63
N ARG A 16 8.38 -10.30 -30.86
CA ARG A 16 7.64 -11.01 -29.79
C ARG A 16 8.58 -11.76 -28.86
N LYS A 17 9.65 -12.35 -29.39
CA LYS A 17 10.70 -12.99 -28.58
C LYS A 17 11.47 -11.97 -27.75
N LEU A 18 11.87 -10.86 -28.34
CA LEU A 18 12.59 -9.79 -27.63
C LEU A 18 11.73 -9.18 -26.52
N GLY A 19 10.49 -8.79 -26.84
CA GLY A 19 9.54 -8.26 -25.86
C GLY A 19 9.27 -9.24 -24.73
N PHE A 20 9.09 -10.52 -25.04
CA PHE A 20 8.93 -11.56 -24.02
C PHE A 20 10.14 -11.66 -23.09
N ARG A 21 11.37 -11.70 -23.62
CA ARG A 21 12.59 -11.82 -22.81
C ARG A 21 12.74 -10.63 -21.86
N PHE A 22 12.51 -9.41 -22.36
CA PHE A 22 12.50 -8.20 -21.54
C PHE A 22 11.44 -8.29 -20.44
N SER A 23 10.17 -8.52 -20.81
CA SER A 23 9.08 -8.62 -19.84
C SER A 23 9.31 -9.72 -18.81
N PHE A 24 9.88 -10.86 -19.21
CA PHE A 24 10.17 -11.96 -18.31
C PHE A 24 11.16 -11.54 -17.21
N ILE A 25 12.26 -10.89 -17.57
CA ILE A 25 13.27 -10.45 -16.60
C ILE A 25 12.75 -9.28 -15.77
N PHE A 26 12.14 -8.28 -16.41
CA PHE A 26 11.64 -7.09 -15.72
C PHE A 26 10.53 -7.44 -14.73
N ILE A 27 9.51 -8.19 -15.14
CA ILE A 27 8.37 -8.52 -14.27
C ILE A 27 8.82 -9.42 -13.12
N LEU A 28 9.65 -10.42 -13.36
CA LEU A 28 10.12 -11.29 -12.27
C LEU A 28 10.99 -10.54 -11.28
N SER A 29 11.95 -9.74 -11.76
CA SER A 29 12.77 -8.93 -10.86
C SER A 29 11.93 -7.91 -10.08
N PHE A 30 10.93 -7.29 -10.71
CA PHE A 30 9.97 -6.40 -10.03
C PHE A 30 9.20 -7.14 -8.92
N ILE A 31 8.62 -8.31 -9.22
CA ILE A 31 7.85 -9.12 -8.24
C ILE A 31 8.73 -9.52 -7.05
N LEU A 32 10.03 -9.74 -7.28
CA LEU A 32 10.98 -10.09 -6.23
C LEU A 32 11.35 -8.85 -5.39
N VAL A 33 11.83 -7.78 -6.01
CA VAL A 33 12.30 -6.60 -5.25
C VAL A 33 11.16 -5.79 -4.64
N PHE A 34 10.08 -5.58 -5.39
CA PHE A 34 8.90 -4.82 -4.96
C PHE A 34 7.75 -5.75 -4.55
N ASN A 35 8.08 -6.82 -3.81
CA ASN A 35 7.08 -7.80 -3.39
C ASN A 35 6.05 -7.22 -2.41
N ASN A 36 6.43 -6.22 -1.61
CA ASN A 36 5.59 -5.57 -0.61
C ASN A 36 4.89 -6.54 0.37
N GLY A 37 5.58 -7.63 0.76
CA GLY A 37 5.05 -8.64 1.70
C GLY A 37 3.94 -9.53 1.15
N THR A 38 3.67 -9.47 -0.15
CA THR A 38 2.58 -10.22 -0.83
C THR A 38 2.73 -11.73 -0.69
N TYR A 39 3.93 -12.24 -0.94
CA TYR A 39 4.15 -13.67 -0.97
C TYR A 39 4.41 -14.21 0.43
N PRO A 40 3.78 -15.34 0.79
CA PRO A 40 3.94 -15.89 2.13
C PRO A 40 5.39 -16.24 2.40
N LEU A 41 5.87 -15.89 3.60
CA LEU A 41 7.25 -16.11 4.06
C LEU A 41 8.34 -15.37 3.26
N TYR A 42 7.96 -14.49 2.31
CA TYR A 42 8.92 -13.84 1.43
C TYR A 42 9.88 -12.91 2.19
N GLY A 43 9.45 -12.31 3.31
CA GLY A 43 10.32 -11.49 4.16
C GLY A 43 11.55 -12.24 4.69
N TYR A 44 11.41 -13.53 5.00
CA TYR A 44 12.52 -14.36 5.49
C TYR A 44 13.48 -14.78 4.37
N ILE A 45 12.96 -14.96 3.15
CA ILE A 45 13.73 -15.47 2.01
C ILE A 45 14.38 -14.32 1.22
N SER A 46 13.78 -13.14 1.24
CA SER A 46 14.23 -11.96 0.48
C SER A 46 15.36 -11.18 1.15
N SER A 47 15.70 -11.47 2.41
CA SER A 47 16.75 -10.75 3.15
C SER A 47 18.08 -10.62 2.38
N PRO A 48 18.64 -11.68 1.76
CA PRO A 48 19.85 -11.55 0.96
C PRO A 48 19.70 -10.60 -0.24
N LEU A 49 18.55 -10.67 -0.93
CA LEU A 49 18.25 -9.79 -2.06
C LEU A 49 18.08 -8.33 -1.60
N ASN A 50 17.39 -8.11 -0.48
CA ASN A 50 17.19 -6.77 0.09
C ASN A 50 18.53 -6.15 0.50
N HIS A 51 19.40 -6.92 1.16
CA HIS A 51 20.75 -6.44 1.53
C HIS A 51 21.60 -6.13 0.30
N PHE A 52 21.49 -6.94 -0.75
CA PHE A 52 22.16 -6.68 -2.01
C PHE A 52 21.66 -5.36 -2.64
N MET A 53 20.34 -5.15 -2.73
CA MET A 53 19.78 -3.90 -3.26
C MET A 53 20.13 -2.68 -2.39
N GLN A 54 20.16 -2.84 -1.06
CA GLN A 54 20.56 -1.78 -0.13
C GLN A 54 22.02 -1.34 -0.30
N LYS A 55 22.88 -2.17 -0.92
CA LYS A 55 24.23 -1.79 -1.31
C LYS A 55 24.30 -1.30 -2.75
N LEU A 56 23.65 -2.01 -3.66
CA LEU A 56 23.70 -1.73 -5.10
C LEU A 56 23.04 -0.39 -5.44
N THR A 57 21.83 -0.13 -4.92
CA THR A 57 21.08 1.08 -5.27
C THR A 57 21.80 2.34 -4.81
N PRO A 58 22.36 2.41 -3.57
CA PRO A 58 23.13 3.58 -3.20
C PRO A 58 24.42 3.75 -3.99
N TRP A 59 25.16 2.66 -4.20
CA TRP A 59 26.37 2.69 -5.02
C TRP A 59 26.08 3.18 -6.45
N PHE A 60 25.01 2.68 -7.08
CA PHE A 60 24.62 3.08 -8.43
C PHE A 60 24.21 4.55 -8.49
N ALA A 61 23.44 5.03 -7.50
CA ALA A 61 23.04 6.43 -7.44
C ALA A 61 24.25 7.37 -7.36
N GLU A 62 25.21 7.07 -6.49
CA GLU A 62 26.39 7.92 -6.30
C GLU A 62 27.37 7.84 -7.48
N ASN A 63 27.70 6.63 -7.93
CA ASN A 63 28.79 6.41 -8.89
C ASN A 63 28.36 6.53 -10.35
N ILE A 64 27.08 6.27 -10.67
CA ILE A 64 26.58 6.29 -12.05
C ILE A 64 25.70 7.51 -12.30
N LEU A 65 24.82 7.87 -11.35
CA LEU A 65 23.91 9.01 -11.52
C LEU A 65 24.46 10.32 -10.93
N GLY A 66 25.49 10.27 -10.10
CA GLY A 66 25.97 11.45 -9.36
C GLY A 66 24.92 12.02 -8.39
N TYR A 67 23.98 11.18 -7.92
CA TYR A 67 22.87 11.59 -7.07
C TYR A 67 23.11 11.16 -5.61
N SER A 68 23.20 12.14 -4.71
CA SER A 68 23.19 11.92 -3.26
C SER A 68 21.75 11.86 -2.76
N TYR A 69 21.43 10.81 -1.98
CA TYR A 69 20.10 10.70 -1.37
C TYR A 69 19.84 11.85 -0.40
N ASP A 70 18.65 12.40 -0.48
CA ASP A 70 18.13 13.21 0.60
C ASP A 70 17.70 12.28 1.75
N HIS A 71 18.50 12.25 2.80
CA HIS A 71 18.26 11.46 4.00
C HIS A 71 17.05 11.96 4.82
N SER A 72 16.46 13.11 4.48
CA SER A 72 15.24 13.61 5.10
C SER A 72 13.95 12.97 4.54
N ILE A 73 14.04 12.19 3.45
CA ILE A 73 12.90 11.47 2.88
C ILE A 73 12.58 10.25 3.75
N PHE A 74 11.68 10.43 4.70
CA PHE A 74 11.14 9.35 5.51
C PHE A 74 10.16 8.48 4.71
N ILE A 75 10.16 7.18 4.98
CA ILE A 75 9.18 6.24 4.44
C ILE A 75 7.82 6.54 5.09
N ASN A 76 6.91 7.21 4.37
CA ASN A 76 5.54 7.49 4.82
C ASN A 76 4.50 6.49 4.25
N GLY A 77 4.97 5.40 3.62
CA GLY A 77 4.12 4.41 2.95
C GLY A 77 4.92 3.31 2.23
N SER A 78 4.33 2.66 1.22
CA SER A 78 4.90 1.46 0.56
C SER A 78 5.96 1.73 -0.53
N GLY A 79 6.57 2.91 -0.57
CA GLY A 79 7.89 3.05 -1.19
C GLY A 79 7.97 3.84 -2.51
N ASP A 80 7.34 5.00 -2.62
CA ASP A 80 7.70 5.98 -3.67
C ASP A 80 8.86 6.90 -3.23
N THR A 81 9.98 6.32 -2.77
CA THR A 81 11.18 7.07 -2.39
C THR A 81 12.18 7.16 -3.55
N SER A 82 13.14 8.08 -3.49
CA SER A 82 14.24 8.15 -4.48
C SER A 82 14.94 6.79 -4.61
N TYR A 83 15.12 6.07 -3.51
CA TYR A 83 15.70 4.72 -3.50
C TYR A 83 14.88 3.74 -4.34
N ALA A 84 13.55 3.78 -4.23
CA ALA A 84 12.69 2.88 -4.98
C ALA A 84 12.71 3.18 -6.49
N TRP A 85 12.64 4.45 -6.88
CA TRP A 85 12.73 4.85 -8.29
C TRP A 85 14.06 4.47 -8.92
N ILE A 86 15.18 4.66 -8.22
CA ILE A 86 16.50 4.24 -8.69
C ILE A 86 16.60 2.71 -8.76
N SER A 87 16.04 2.00 -7.77
CA SER A 87 15.98 0.54 -7.80
C SER A 87 15.20 0.05 -9.03
N LEU A 88 14.07 0.67 -9.36
CA LEU A 88 13.30 0.34 -10.57
C LEU A 88 14.09 0.59 -11.86
N LEU A 89 14.84 1.69 -11.93
CA LEU A 89 15.73 1.98 -13.06
C LEU A 89 16.79 0.87 -13.21
N ILE A 90 17.42 0.42 -12.12
CA ILE A 90 18.38 -0.69 -12.13
C ILE A 90 17.73 -1.96 -12.68
N LEU A 91 16.50 -2.29 -12.25
CA LEU A 91 15.78 -3.47 -12.75
C LEU A 91 15.41 -3.35 -14.23
N PHE A 92 15.06 -2.14 -14.68
CA PHE A 92 14.81 -1.85 -16.09
C PHE A 92 16.06 -2.06 -16.95
N LEU A 93 17.20 -1.52 -16.54
CA LEU A 93 18.49 -1.70 -17.22
C LEU A 93 18.93 -3.17 -17.21
N LEU A 94 18.78 -3.86 -16.07
CA LEU A 94 19.02 -5.30 -15.95
C LEU A 94 18.18 -6.10 -16.97
N ALA A 95 16.90 -5.74 -17.12
CA ALA A 95 16.02 -6.40 -18.08
C ALA A 95 16.43 -6.13 -19.54
N LEU A 96 16.88 -4.91 -19.87
CA LEU A 96 17.41 -4.58 -21.20
C LEU A 96 18.65 -5.41 -21.54
N VAL A 97 19.66 -5.37 -20.66
CA VAL A 97 20.93 -6.10 -20.86
C VAL A 97 20.67 -7.61 -20.88
N GLY A 98 19.87 -8.10 -19.94
CA GLY A 98 19.53 -9.52 -19.86
C GLY A 98 18.75 -10.01 -21.09
N ALA A 99 17.83 -9.20 -21.63
CA ALA A 99 17.11 -9.55 -22.85
C ALA A 99 18.02 -9.56 -24.09
N ALA A 100 18.99 -8.65 -24.17
CA ALA A 100 20.00 -8.64 -25.23
C ALA A 100 20.90 -9.88 -25.15
N LEU A 101 21.45 -10.18 -23.98
CA LEU A 101 22.28 -11.38 -23.74
C LEU A 101 21.50 -12.67 -24.05
N TRP A 102 20.28 -12.78 -23.56
CA TRP A 102 19.42 -13.93 -23.87
C TRP A 102 19.15 -14.04 -25.38
N SER A 103 18.99 -12.91 -26.08
CA SER A 103 18.81 -12.93 -27.53
C SER A 103 20.04 -13.40 -28.30
N ILE A 104 21.24 -13.11 -27.79
CA ILE A 104 22.51 -13.57 -28.37
C ILE A 104 22.72 -15.06 -28.13
N LEU A 105 22.42 -15.54 -26.91
CA LEU A 105 22.66 -16.92 -26.49
C LEU A 105 21.61 -17.90 -27.03
N ASP A 106 20.34 -17.50 -27.08
CA ASP A 106 19.22 -18.37 -27.46
C ASP A 106 18.62 -17.99 -28.82
N ARG A 107 19.41 -18.17 -29.89
CA ARG A 107 18.99 -17.80 -31.27
C ARG A 107 18.05 -18.83 -31.90
N LYS A 108 18.16 -20.10 -31.49
CA LYS A 108 17.53 -21.24 -32.19
C LYS A 108 16.09 -21.52 -31.71
N ARG A 109 15.69 -21.10 -30.51
CA ARG A 109 14.36 -21.44 -29.97
C ARG A 109 13.23 -20.79 -30.77
N ALA A 110 12.19 -21.58 -31.04
CA ALA A 110 11.05 -21.17 -31.86
C ALA A 110 10.06 -20.28 -31.09
N ASN A 111 9.77 -20.59 -29.82
CA ASN A 111 8.86 -19.87 -28.94
C ASN A 111 9.20 -20.12 -27.46
N TYR A 112 8.50 -19.41 -26.56
CA TYR A 112 8.67 -19.51 -25.11
C TYR A 112 7.37 -19.82 -24.38
N ARG A 113 6.52 -20.69 -24.93
CA ARG A 113 5.16 -20.94 -24.39
C ARG A 113 5.17 -21.45 -22.94
N ILE A 114 6.14 -22.27 -22.56
CA ILE A 114 6.28 -22.79 -21.19
C ILE A 114 6.68 -21.67 -20.22
N LEU A 115 7.69 -20.87 -20.58
CA LEU A 115 8.10 -19.74 -19.75
C LEU A 115 6.99 -18.68 -19.65
N PHE A 116 6.23 -18.46 -20.72
CA PHE A 116 5.06 -17.58 -20.71
C PHE A 116 3.96 -18.09 -19.78
N TYR A 117 3.70 -19.41 -19.76
CA TYR A 117 2.78 -20.00 -18.80
C TYR A 117 3.21 -19.77 -17.35
N TRP A 118 4.51 -19.93 -17.05
CA TRP A 118 5.01 -19.72 -15.69
C TRP A 118 5.02 -18.25 -15.30
N LEU A 119 5.41 -17.35 -16.21
CA LEU A 119 5.37 -15.90 -15.99
C LEU A 119 3.94 -15.43 -15.70
N THR A 120 2.97 -15.81 -16.53
CA THR A 120 1.54 -15.47 -16.29
C THR A 120 1.00 -16.11 -15.03
N THR A 121 1.55 -17.25 -14.59
CA THR A 121 1.21 -17.85 -13.30
C THR A 121 1.76 -17.01 -12.15
N ALA A 122 3.02 -16.60 -12.19
CA ALA A 122 3.62 -15.73 -11.18
C ALA A 122 2.87 -14.38 -11.09
N ILE A 123 2.59 -13.75 -12.23
CA ILE A 123 1.82 -12.50 -12.28
C ILE A 123 0.44 -12.66 -11.64
N ARG A 124 -0.30 -13.73 -11.97
CA ARG A 124 -1.64 -13.96 -11.40
C ARG A 124 -1.60 -14.09 -9.89
N TYR A 125 -0.64 -14.84 -9.34
CA TYR A 125 -0.51 -14.98 -7.89
C TYR A 125 -0.11 -13.66 -7.24
N TYR A 126 0.86 -12.94 -7.80
CA TYR A 126 1.28 -11.63 -7.28
C TYR A 126 0.11 -10.64 -7.25
N VAL A 127 -0.55 -10.42 -8.39
CA VAL A 127 -1.68 -9.48 -8.50
C VAL A 127 -2.84 -9.92 -7.60
N ALA A 128 -3.21 -11.21 -7.61
CA ALA A 128 -4.32 -11.69 -6.78
C ALA A 128 -4.04 -11.51 -5.29
N PHE A 129 -2.85 -11.87 -4.83
CA PHE A 129 -2.49 -11.75 -3.41
C PHE A 129 -2.38 -10.29 -2.99
N MET A 130 -1.86 -9.40 -3.85
CA MET A 130 -1.87 -7.95 -3.61
C MET A 130 -3.29 -7.43 -3.43
N LEU A 131 -4.19 -7.68 -4.39
CA LEU A 131 -5.56 -7.18 -4.32
C LEU A 131 -6.33 -7.76 -3.12
N ILE A 132 -6.13 -9.03 -2.80
CA ILE A 132 -6.76 -9.63 -1.62
C ILE A 132 -6.20 -9.00 -0.34
N ASN A 133 -4.89 -8.76 -0.26
CA ASN A 133 -4.28 -8.12 0.91
C ASN A 133 -4.82 -6.69 1.12
N TYR A 134 -4.72 -5.83 0.10
CA TYR A 134 -5.23 -4.45 0.18
C TYR A 134 -6.75 -4.42 0.40
N GLY A 135 -7.49 -5.29 -0.29
CA GLY A 135 -8.94 -5.36 -0.17
C GLY A 135 -9.40 -5.79 1.23
N LEU A 136 -8.70 -6.73 1.87
CA LEU A 136 -8.99 -7.13 3.25
C LEU A 136 -8.77 -5.97 4.23
N ILE A 137 -7.66 -5.22 4.09
CA ILE A 137 -7.38 -4.07 4.95
C ILE A 137 -8.49 -3.00 4.81
N LYS A 138 -9.03 -2.80 3.61
CA LYS A 138 -10.15 -1.88 3.35
C LYS A 138 -11.48 -2.38 3.89
N VAL A 139 -11.82 -3.66 3.68
CA VAL A 139 -13.07 -4.27 4.19
C VAL A 139 -13.13 -4.21 5.72
N PHE A 140 -12.01 -4.41 6.41
CA PHE A 140 -11.94 -4.28 7.86
C PHE A 140 -11.70 -2.85 8.35
N TYR A 141 -11.74 -1.85 7.47
CA TYR A 141 -11.62 -0.44 7.79
C TYR A 141 -10.33 -0.07 8.55
N MET A 142 -9.23 -0.71 8.15
CA MET A 142 -7.92 -0.55 8.81
C MET A 142 -6.99 0.43 8.09
N GLN A 143 -7.22 0.73 6.81
CA GLN A 143 -6.33 1.60 6.02
C GLN A 143 -6.73 3.08 6.08
N MET A 144 -8.01 3.36 5.87
CA MET A 144 -8.59 4.71 5.81
C MET A 144 -9.70 4.77 6.85
N GLN A 145 -9.33 5.14 8.07
CA GLN A 145 -10.23 5.21 9.22
C GLN A 145 -11.09 6.48 9.20
N PRO A 146 -12.16 6.52 10.03
CA PRO A 146 -12.98 7.71 10.21
C PRO A 146 -12.15 8.97 10.50
N PRO A 147 -12.58 10.14 9.99
CA PRO A 147 -11.93 11.40 10.27
C PRO A 147 -11.80 11.65 11.77
N ARG A 148 -10.60 12.04 12.17
CA ARG A 148 -10.21 12.45 13.52
C ARG A 148 -10.74 13.84 13.87
N LEU A 149 -10.92 14.16 15.16
CA LEU A 149 -11.23 15.50 15.67
C LEU A 149 -10.26 16.55 15.09
N THR A 150 -8.97 16.19 15.05
CA THR A 150 -7.93 17.04 14.48
C THR A 150 -8.13 17.32 12.99
N GLN A 151 -8.64 16.35 12.23
CA GLN A 151 -9.00 16.50 10.81
C GLN A 151 -10.29 17.31 10.65
N LEU A 152 -11.30 17.10 11.50
CA LEU A 152 -12.55 17.86 11.45
C LEU A 152 -12.34 19.38 11.67
N LEU A 153 -11.31 19.75 12.43
CA LEU A 153 -10.88 21.14 12.64
C LEU A 153 -9.87 21.64 11.60
N GLN A 154 -9.50 20.84 10.62
CA GLN A 154 -8.55 21.25 9.60
C GLN A 154 -9.31 21.94 8.45
N PRO A 155 -9.00 23.20 8.12
CA PRO A 155 -9.52 23.84 6.93
C PRO A 155 -9.15 23.04 5.68
N LEU A 156 -10.06 22.96 4.72
CA LEU A 156 -9.87 22.13 3.52
C LEU A 156 -8.56 22.45 2.77
N GLY A 157 -8.18 23.73 2.72
CA GLY A 157 -6.96 24.19 2.06
C GLY A 157 -5.65 23.83 2.78
N GLU A 158 -5.71 23.38 4.04
CA GLU A 158 -4.53 22.94 4.79
C GLU A 158 -4.26 21.43 4.65
N TYR A 159 -5.17 20.65 4.06
CA TYR A 159 -4.96 19.23 3.87
C TYR A 159 -3.83 18.96 2.88
N SER A 160 -2.98 17.98 3.21
CA SER A 160 -2.16 17.37 2.17
C SER A 160 -3.06 16.64 1.15
N PRO A 161 -2.64 16.51 -0.12
CA PRO A 161 -3.44 15.79 -1.12
C PRO A 161 -3.85 14.38 -0.64
N MET A 162 -2.90 13.61 -0.08
CA MET A 162 -3.17 12.28 0.46
C MET A 162 -4.13 12.36 1.66
N GLY A 163 -3.91 13.30 2.58
CA GLY A 163 -4.76 13.48 3.75
C GLY A 163 -6.21 13.72 3.36
N LEU A 164 -6.45 14.57 2.35
CA LEU A 164 -7.78 14.84 1.82
C LEU A 164 -8.44 13.57 1.25
N ALA A 165 -7.72 12.82 0.42
CA ALA A 165 -8.23 11.57 -0.16
C ALA A 165 -8.55 10.52 0.92
N TRP A 166 -7.68 10.39 1.92
CA TRP A 166 -7.85 9.46 3.04
C TRP A 166 -9.06 9.83 3.89
N THR A 167 -9.24 11.11 4.20
CA THR A 167 -10.39 11.61 4.97
C THR A 167 -11.69 11.43 4.18
N TYR A 168 -11.70 11.72 2.88
CA TYR A 168 -12.88 11.54 2.03
C TYR A 168 -13.32 10.07 1.96
N ILE A 169 -12.39 9.16 1.64
CA ILE A 169 -12.69 7.73 1.56
C ILE A 169 -13.04 7.19 2.95
N GLY A 170 -12.23 7.54 3.95
CA GLY A 170 -12.37 7.13 5.34
C GLY A 170 -13.61 7.70 6.04
N TYR A 171 -14.34 8.66 5.46
CA TYR A 171 -15.64 9.06 5.99
C TYR A 171 -16.71 7.98 5.76
N SER A 172 -16.65 7.27 4.63
CA SER A 172 -17.66 6.29 4.23
C SER A 172 -17.15 4.85 4.41
N GLN A 173 -17.58 4.22 5.50
CA GLN A 173 -17.30 2.80 5.76
C GLN A 173 -17.88 1.90 4.66
N GLY A 174 -19.09 2.18 4.19
CA GLY A 174 -19.73 1.42 3.11
C GLY A 174 -18.93 1.49 1.80
N TYR A 175 -18.37 2.65 1.48
CA TYR A 175 -17.50 2.81 0.31
C TYR A 175 -16.20 2.01 0.45
N ASN A 176 -15.57 2.01 1.63
CA ASN A 176 -14.38 1.18 1.91
C ASN A 176 -14.65 -0.32 1.71
N ILE A 177 -15.77 -0.80 2.26
CA ILE A 177 -16.19 -2.21 2.10
C ILE A 177 -16.42 -2.53 0.63
N LEU A 178 -17.07 -1.64 -0.12
CA LEU A 178 -17.34 -1.84 -1.55
C LEU A 178 -16.04 -1.96 -2.35
N ILE A 179 -15.15 -0.97 -2.27
CA ILE A 179 -13.90 -0.98 -3.04
C ILE A 179 -12.99 -2.14 -2.63
N GLY A 180 -12.93 -2.48 -1.34
CA GLY A 180 -12.16 -3.62 -0.86
C GLY A 180 -12.74 -4.97 -1.31
N SER A 181 -14.07 -5.09 -1.35
CA SER A 181 -14.75 -6.29 -1.87
C SER A 181 -14.49 -6.50 -3.35
N ILE A 182 -14.48 -5.41 -4.14
CA ILE A 182 -14.15 -5.48 -5.57
C ILE A 182 -12.69 -5.93 -5.78
N GLU A 183 -11.75 -5.45 -4.97
CA GLU A 183 -10.34 -5.91 -5.02
C GLU A 183 -10.21 -7.40 -4.68
N ILE A 184 -10.84 -7.86 -3.59
CA ILE A 184 -10.85 -9.28 -3.21
C ILE A 184 -11.46 -10.13 -4.34
N LEU A 185 -12.62 -9.72 -4.85
CA LEU A 185 -13.29 -10.41 -5.95
C LEU A 185 -12.38 -10.50 -7.18
N SER A 186 -11.75 -9.39 -7.57
CA SER A 186 -10.81 -9.34 -8.69
C SER A 186 -9.68 -10.35 -8.52
N GLY A 187 -9.06 -10.39 -7.34
CA GLY A 187 -8.00 -11.35 -7.01
C GLY A 187 -8.46 -12.81 -7.07
N LEU A 188 -9.66 -13.12 -6.57
CA LEU A 188 -10.25 -14.46 -6.65
C LEU A 188 -10.58 -14.87 -8.10
N LEU A 189 -11.01 -13.93 -8.93
CA LEU A 189 -11.36 -14.20 -10.33
C LEU A 189 -10.13 -14.42 -11.22
N LEU A 190 -8.93 -13.97 -10.82
CA LEU A 190 -7.69 -14.24 -11.56
C LEU A 190 -7.32 -15.72 -11.64
N PHE A 191 -8.01 -16.59 -10.88
CA PHE A 191 -7.85 -18.03 -11.00
C PHE A 191 -8.50 -18.60 -12.27
N ARG A 192 -7.86 -19.65 -12.77
CA ARG A 192 -7.89 -20.19 -14.14
C ARG A 192 -9.09 -19.91 -15.05
N LYS A 193 -10.33 -20.19 -14.63
CA LYS A 193 -11.50 -20.14 -15.52
C LYS A 193 -12.02 -18.71 -15.74
N MET A 194 -11.83 -17.83 -14.77
CA MET A 194 -12.41 -16.48 -14.78
C MET A 194 -11.33 -15.42 -14.97
N MET A 195 -10.12 -15.83 -15.35
CA MET A 195 -8.92 -14.98 -15.40
C MET A 195 -9.14 -13.73 -16.24
N VAL A 196 -9.77 -13.84 -17.42
CA VAL A 196 -10.04 -12.68 -18.28
C VAL A 196 -10.95 -11.68 -17.60
N LEU A 197 -12.04 -12.14 -16.96
CA LEU A 197 -12.94 -11.29 -16.19
C LEU A 197 -12.23 -10.65 -15.00
N GLY A 198 -11.49 -11.44 -14.22
CA GLY A 198 -10.70 -10.93 -13.09
C GLY A 198 -9.68 -9.88 -13.52
N ALA A 199 -8.99 -10.09 -14.64
CA ALA A 199 -8.02 -9.14 -15.18
C ALA A 199 -8.69 -7.86 -15.71
N LEU A 200 -9.86 -7.94 -16.35
CA LEU A 200 -10.62 -6.76 -16.78
C LEU A 200 -11.06 -5.90 -15.59
N ILE A 201 -11.62 -6.53 -14.54
CA ILE A 201 -12.01 -5.82 -13.32
C ILE A 201 -10.76 -5.23 -12.65
N THR A 202 -9.65 -5.99 -12.61
CA THR A 202 -8.39 -5.50 -12.05
C THR A 202 -7.85 -4.29 -12.82
N VAL A 203 -7.95 -4.27 -14.15
CA VAL A 203 -7.54 -3.09 -14.94
C VAL A 203 -8.37 -1.88 -14.55
N ALA A 204 -9.69 -2.02 -14.48
CA ALA A 204 -10.59 -0.91 -14.10
C ALA A 204 -10.29 -0.40 -12.69
N THR A 205 -10.12 -1.30 -11.72
CA THR A 205 -9.81 -0.92 -10.32
C THR A 205 -8.41 -0.33 -10.19
N SER A 206 -7.41 -0.92 -10.84
CA SER A 206 -6.03 -0.42 -10.79
C SER A 206 -5.87 0.94 -11.46
N ILE A 207 -6.64 1.24 -12.51
CA ILE A 207 -6.68 2.59 -13.09
C ILE A 207 -7.15 3.61 -12.04
N ASN A 208 -8.23 3.30 -11.32
CA ASN A 208 -8.74 4.20 -10.28
C ASN A 208 -7.74 4.38 -9.13
N ILE A 209 -7.19 3.28 -8.62
CA ILE A 209 -6.17 3.30 -7.54
C ILE A 209 -4.94 4.10 -8.00
N MET A 210 -4.44 3.84 -9.20
CA MET A 210 -3.30 4.56 -9.77
C MET A 210 -3.63 6.05 -9.94
N ALA A 211 -4.80 6.40 -10.47
CA ALA A 211 -5.21 7.80 -10.61
C ALA A 211 -5.24 8.51 -9.25
N VAL A 212 -5.85 7.92 -8.23
CA VAL A 212 -5.82 8.48 -6.87
C VAL A 212 -4.37 8.65 -6.39
N ASN A 213 -3.50 7.68 -6.63
CA ASN A 213 -2.12 7.75 -6.18
C ASN A 213 -1.32 8.87 -6.84
N TYR A 214 -1.51 9.10 -8.14
CA TYR A 214 -0.81 10.16 -8.87
C TYR A 214 -1.41 11.55 -8.59
N PHE A 215 -2.74 11.69 -8.55
CA PHE A 215 -3.40 12.99 -8.41
C PHE A 215 -3.53 13.47 -6.96
N TYR A 216 -3.47 12.56 -5.98
CA TYR A 216 -3.49 12.90 -4.55
C TYR A 216 -2.15 12.58 -3.86
N ASP A 217 -1.07 12.45 -4.63
CA ASP A 217 0.29 12.22 -4.15
C ASP A 217 0.41 11.12 -3.07
N VAL A 218 -0.25 9.99 -3.31
CA VAL A 218 -0.15 8.83 -2.42
C VAL A 218 1.15 8.08 -2.76
N PRO A 219 1.95 7.67 -1.77
CA PRO A 219 3.27 7.06 -1.98
C PRO A 219 3.19 5.55 -2.32
N VAL A 220 2.37 5.18 -3.31
CA VAL A 220 2.18 3.80 -3.82
C VAL A 220 2.02 3.77 -5.35
N LYS A 221 2.57 4.75 -6.06
CA LYS A 221 2.45 4.94 -7.52
C LYS A 221 3.05 3.75 -8.27
N MET A 222 4.30 3.38 -7.97
CA MET A 222 5.03 2.32 -8.69
C MET A 222 4.28 0.98 -8.69
N VAL A 223 3.80 0.57 -7.51
CA VAL A 223 3.10 -0.70 -7.31
C VAL A 223 1.73 -0.65 -8.00
N SER A 224 0.97 0.44 -7.86
CA SER A 224 -0.34 0.56 -8.53
C SER A 224 -0.22 0.54 -10.06
N THR A 225 0.81 1.18 -10.62
CA THR A 225 1.13 1.10 -12.05
C THR A 225 1.51 -0.31 -12.47
N ALA A 226 2.32 -1.02 -11.66
CA ALA A 226 2.68 -2.40 -11.96
C ALA A 226 1.46 -3.34 -11.96
N LEU A 227 0.53 -3.21 -11.01
CA LEU A 227 -0.71 -3.97 -10.99
C LEU A 227 -1.53 -3.77 -12.27
N LEU A 228 -1.66 -2.52 -12.73
CA LEU A 228 -2.29 -2.19 -14.00
C LEU A 228 -1.58 -2.85 -15.20
N LEU A 229 -0.27 -2.63 -15.34
CA LEU A 229 0.52 -3.16 -16.46
C LEU A 229 0.53 -4.69 -16.48
N PHE A 230 0.62 -5.33 -15.32
CA PHE A 230 0.60 -6.78 -15.20
C PHE A 230 -0.76 -7.36 -15.55
N SER A 231 -1.85 -6.66 -15.21
CA SER A 231 -3.20 -7.08 -15.58
C SER A 231 -3.45 -6.93 -17.09
N ILE A 232 -2.96 -5.84 -17.69
CA ILE A 232 -2.92 -5.69 -19.16
C ILE A 232 -2.07 -6.81 -19.79
N PHE A 233 -0.92 -7.14 -19.20
CA PHE A 233 -0.06 -8.22 -19.68
C PHE A 233 -0.80 -9.57 -19.72
N LEU A 234 -1.61 -9.88 -18.69
CA LEU A 234 -2.45 -11.08 -18.66
C LEU A 234 -3.51 -11.09 -19.76
N LEU A 235 -3.98 -9.93 -20.21
CA LEU A 235 -4.98 -9.76 -21.26
C LEU A 235 -4.38 -9.77 -22.68
N LEU A 236 -3.05 -9.61 -22.85
CA LEU A 236 -2.39 -9.58 -24.16
C LEU A 236 -2.79 -10.75 -25.09
N PRO A 237 -2.86 -12.02 -24.63
CA PRO A 237 -3.29 -13.13 -25.49
C PRO A 237 -4.75 -13.05 -25.95
N TYR A 238 -5.55 -12.21 -25.30
CA TYR A 238 -7.00 -12.11 -25.47
C TYR A 238 -7.43 -10.82 -26.18
N LEU A 239 -6.54 -9.85 -26.42
CA LEU A 239 -6.90 -8.55 -26.98
C LEU A 239 -7.71 -8.65 -28.26
N LYS A 240 -7.31 -9.51 -29.21
CA LYS A 240 -8.05 -9.71 -30.46
C LYS A 240 -9.48 -10.21 -30.20
N ALA A 241 -9.62 -11.22 -29.32
CA ALA A 241 -10.93 -11.77 -28.95
C ALA A 241 -11.79 -10.72 -28.22
N LEU A 242 -11.19 -9.89 -27.36
CA LEU A 242 -11.89 -8.83 -26.65
C LEU A 242 -12.38 -7.74 -27.61
N CYS A 243 -11.57 -7.32 -28.59
CA CYS A 243 -12.01 -6.40 -29.63
C CYS A 243 -13.15 -7.00 -30.49
N GLU A 244 -13.04 -8.28 -30.85
CA GLU A 244 -14.11 -8.96 -31.60
C GLU A 244 -15.42 -9.01 -30.81
N ILE A 245 -15.37 -9.25 -29.50
CA ILE A 245 -16.55 -9.27 -28.61
C ILE A 245 -17.13 -7.87 -28.42
N PHE A 246 -16.31 -6.90 -27.97
CA PHE A 246 -16.81 -5.60 -27.50
C PHE A 246 -16.99 -4.56 -28.61
N ILE A 247 -16.18 -4.61 -29.67
CA ILE A 247 -16.20 -3.61 -30.75
C ILE A 247 -16.96 -4.18 -31.95
N SER A 248 -16.62 -5.39 -32.37
CA SER A 248 -17.21 -6.01 -33.56
C SER A 248 -18.52 -6.76 -33.30
N GLY A 249 -18.91 -6.97 -32.03
CA GLY A 249 -20.12 -7.69 -31.64
C GLY A 249 -20.13 -9.17 -32.04
N LYS A 250 -18.97 -9.78 -32.33
CA LYS A 250 -18.85 -11.15 -32.80
C LYS A 250 -18.77 -12.12 -31.61
N PRO A 251 -19.48 -13.26 -31.64
CA PRO A 251 -19.34 -14.28 -30.62
C PRO A 251 -17.95 -14.93 -30.71
N VAL A 252 -17.14 -14.80 -29.65
CA VAL A 252 -15.81 -15.43 -29.55
C VAL A 252 -15.69 -16.19 -28.24
N GLN A 253 -15.17 -17.42 -28.31
CA GLN A 253 -14.89 -18.21 -27.12
C GLN A 253 -13.53 -17.84 -26.51
N LEU A 254 -13.54 -17.38 -25.26
CA LEU A 254 -12.31 -17.10 -24.51
C LEU A 254 -11.70 -18.41 -23.96
N LEU A 255 -10.69 -18.92 -24.65
CA LEU A 255 -10.02 -20.16 -24.25
C LEU A 255 -9.04 -19.93 -23.09
N PRO A 256 -9.09 -20.72 -22.00
CA PRO A 256 -8.15 -20.56 -20.90
C PRO A 256 -6.71 -20.87 -21.35
N ILE A 257 -5.73 -20.18 -20.76
CA ILE A 257 -4.31 -20.48 -20.98
C ILE A 257 -4.07 -21.98 -20.71
N GLN A 258 -3.54 -22.67 -21.72
CA GLN A 258 -3.30 -24.11 -21.67
C GLN A 258 -2.39 -24.47 -20.50
N GLN A 259 -2.76 -25.51 -19.75
CA GLN A 259 -1.95 -26.00 -18.63
C GLN A 259 -0.85 -26.91 -19.14
N LEU A 260 0.32 -26.80 -18.53
CA LEU A 260 1.38 -27.79 -18.66
C LEU A 260 0.88 -29.15 -18.14
N LEU A 261 0.75 -30.11 -19.05
CA LEU A 261 0.48 -31.48 -18.70
C LEU A 261 1.80 -32.17 -18.40
N PHE A 262 1.99 -32.54 -17.13
CA PHE A 262 3.10 -33.37 -16.73
C PHE A 262 2.73 -34.83 -16.97
N ASN A 263 3.56 -35.52 -17.75
CA ASN A 263 3.34 -36.92 -18.13
C ASN A 263 3.34 -37.86 -16.90
N LYS A 264 4.05 -37.47 -15.83
CA LYS A 264 4.14 -38.25 -14.58
C LYS A 264 3.15 -37.75 -13.53
N SER A 265 2.36 -38.66 -12.96
CA SER A 265 1.34 -38.39 -11.95
C SER A 265 1.88 -37.74 -10.67
N TRP A 266 3.11 -38.09 -10.25
CA TRP A 266 3.74 -37.48 -9.07
C TRP A 266 3.99 -35.99 -9.23
N LYS A 267 4.48 -35.52 -10.39
CA LYS A 267 4.70 -34.08 -10.66
C LYS A 267 3.40 -33.28 -10.57
N ARG A 268 2.30 -33.85 -11.08
CA ARG A 268 0.96 -33.25 -10.98
C ARG A 268 0.48 -33.18 -9.54
N LYS A 269 0.63 -34.25 -8.76
CA LYS A 269 0.29 -34.29 -7.33
C LYS A 269 1.13 -33.28 -6.54
N SER A 270 2.44 -33.22 -6.75
CA SER A 270 3.34 -32.28 -6.09
C SER A 270 2.96 -30.83 -6.36
N LEU A 271 2.69 -30.45 -7.62
CA LEU A 271 2.27 -29.08 -7.94
C LEU A 271 0.91 -28.71 -7.32
N PHE A 272 0.00 -29.67 -7.22
CA PHE A 272 -1.27 -29.46 -6.53
C PHE A 272 -1.06 -29.23 -5.03
N ILE A 273 -0.23 -30.05 -4.38
CA ILE A 273 0.12 -29.91 -2.96
C ILE A 273 0.83 -28.57 -2.71
N ILE A 274 1.81 -28.20 -3.54
CA ILE A 274 2.52 -26.91 -3.45
C ILE A 274 1.53 -25.75 -3.57
N LYS A 275 0.63 -25.80 -4.55
CA LYS A 275 -0.42 -24.79 -4.70
C LYS A 275 -1.27 -24.67 -3.43
N LEU A 276 -1.73 -25.81 -2.88
CA LEU A 276 -2.54 -25.81 -1.68
C LEU A 276 -1.77 -25.24 -0.48
N ALA A 277 -0.51 -25.63 -0.31
CA ALA A 277 0.36 -25.12 0.74
C ALA A 277 0.56 -23.61 0.64
N VAL A 278 0.86 -23.08 -0.56
CA VAL A 278 1.01 -21.62 -0.77
C VAL A 278 -0.28 -20.88 -0.44
N LEU A 279 -1.44 -21.40 -0.84
CA LEU A 279 -2.73 -20.78 -0.52
C LEU A 279 -3.03 -20.81 0.98
N LEU A 280 -2.77 -21.93 1.65
CA LEU A 280 -2.98 -22.07 3.09
C LEU A 280 -2.05 -21.13 3.87
N LEU A 281 -0.76 -21.07 3.51
CA LEU A 281 0.19 -20.15 4.11
C LEU A 281 -0.22 -18.69 3.90
N PHE A 282 -0.71 -18.33 2.71
CA PHE A 282 -1.23 -17.00 2.44
C PHE A 282 -2.43 -16.66 3.33
N ILE A 283 -3.40 -17.57 3.48
CA ILE A 283 -4.58 -17.38 4.35
C ILE A 283 -4.15 -17.19 5.81
N VAL A 284 -3.23 -18.01 6.31
CA VAL A 284 -2.71 -17.90 7.68
C VAL A 284 -2.01 -16.55 7.88
N GLN A 285 -1.15 -16.14 6.93
CA GLN A 285 -0.49 -14.84 6.97
C GLN A 285 -1.49 -13.68 7.00
N GLN A 286 -2.55 -13.73 6.17
CA GLN A 286 -3.59 -12.70 6.18
C GLN A 286 -4.33 -12.65 7.51
N GLY A 287 -4.69 -13.80 8.09
CA GLY A 287 -5.33 -13.87 9.40
C GLY A 287 -4.45 -13.26 10.50
N MET A 288 -3.18 -13.64 10.54
CA MET A 288 -2.21 -13.09 11.49
C MET A 288 -2.00 -11.57 11.29
N GLY A 289 -1.89 -11.11 10.04
CA GLY A 289 -1.72 -9.70 9.70
C GLY A 289 -2.90 -8.83 10.11
N ILE A 290 -4.12 -9.34 9.96
CA ILE A 290 -5.35 -8.66 10.43
C ILE A 290 -5.35 -8.55 11.95
N LEU A 291 -5.02 -9.64 12.66
CA LEU A 291 -4.98 -9.63 14.13
C LEU A 291 -3.90 -8.70 14.66
N SER A 292 -2.69 -8.72 14.07
CA SER A 292 -1.61 -7.82 14.46
C SER A 292 -1.96 -6.36 14.20
N THR A 293 -2.58 -6.05 13.05
CA THR A 293 -3.02 -4.69 12.72
C THR A 293 -4.10 -4.20 13.68
N LYS A 294 -5.08 -5.04 14.03
CA LYS A 294 -6.09 -4.69 15.06
C LYS A 294 -5.45 -4.42 16.42
N LYS A 295 -4.48 -5.25 16.83
CA LYS A 295 -3.76 -5.07 18.07
C LYS A 295 -3.00 -3.74 18.07
N MET A 296 -2.27 -3.42 17.00
CA MET A 296 -1.58 -2.13 16.86
C MET A 296 -2.57 -0.96 16.90
N ILE A 297 -3.67 -1.04 16.17
CA ILE A 297 -4.71 -0.01 16.20
C ILE A 297 -5.26 0.19 17.63
N ALA A 298 -5.53 -0.89 18.36
CA ALA A 298 -6.01 -0.81 19.73
C ALA A 298 -4.96 -0.23 20.71
N GLU A 299 -3.67 -0.51 20.49
CA GLU A 299 -2.58 0.00 21.32
C GLU A 299 -2.31 1.50 21.04
N TYR A 300 -2.14 1.87 19.76
CA TYR A 300 -1.78 3.24 19.35
C TYR A 300 -2.96 4.20 19.22
N LEU A 301 -4.20 3.71 19.14
CA LEU A 301 -5.39 4.55 19.10
C LEU A 301 -6.13 4.54 20.43
N THR A 302 -5.38 4.58 21.54
CA THR A 302 -5.98 4.73 22.86
C THR A 302 -6.50 6.16 23.02
N THR A 303 -7.81 6.26 23.20
CA THR A 303 -8.52 7.52 23.41
C THR A 303 -8.00 8.22 24.66
N SER A 304 -7.78 9.53 24.56
CA SER A 304 -7.40 10.35 25.70
C SER A 304 -8.48 10.32 26.80
N PRO A 305 -8.12 10.30 28.10
CA PRO A 305 -9.09 10.42 29.20
C PRO A 305 -9.77 11.80 29.21
N LEU A 306 -9.19 12.80 28.55
CA LEU A 306 -9.73 14.13 28.37
C LEU A 306 -10.25 14.34 26.94
N TYR A 307 -10.71 13.29 26.26
CA TYR A 307 -11.10 13.35 24.85
C TYR A 307 -12.11 14.45 24.54
N GLY A 308 -11.76 15.33 23.59
CA GLY A 308 -12.62 16.41 23.16
C GLY A 308 -11.88 17.58 22.50
N ILE A 309 -12.67 18.54 22.03
CA ILE A 309 -12.20 19.84 21.53
C ILE A 309 -12.60 20.87 22.55
N TYR A 310 -11.62 21.53 23.17
CA TYR A 310 -11.86 22.53 24.21
C TYR A 310 -11.46 23.90 23.70
N ARG A 311 -12.35 24.87 23.91
CA ARG A 311 -12.04 26.28 23.73
C ARG A 311 -11.43 26.80 25.02
N ILE A 312 -10.25 27.39 24.89
CA ILE A 312 -9.55 27.98 26.03
C ILE A 312 -10.22 29.33 26.34
N ASP A 313 -10.70 29.50 27.57
CA ASP A 313 -11.32 30.75 28.00
C ASP A 313 -10.28 31.88 28.01
N GLN A 314 -10.67 33.11 27.66
CA GLN A 314 -9.79 34.28 27.63
C GLN A 314 -10.22 35.30 28.70
N ALA A 315 -10.71 34.82 29.84
CA ALA A 315 -11.04 35.67 30.98
C ALA A 315 -9.80 36.49 31.36
N GLY A 316 -9.83 37.80 31.06
CA GLY A 316 -8.73 38.75 30.83
C GLY A 316 -7.63 38.92 31.90
N THR A 317 -7.12 37.81 32.42
CA THR A 317 -5.96 37.69 33.29
C THR A 317 -4.80 37.19 32.44
N PRO A 318 -3.63 37.88 32.47
CA PRO A 318 -2.47 37.45 31.70
C PRO A 318 -2.02 36.06 32.13
N ARG A 319 -1.90 35.13 31.19
CA ARG A 319 -1.47 33.75 31.47
C ARG A 319 0.02 33.62 31.20
N LYS A 320 0.80 33.35 32.26
CA LYS A 320 2.23 33.04 32.13
C LYS A 320 2.48 31.57 31.75
N THR A 321 1.51 30.69 31.99
CA THR A 321 1.67 29.23 31.88
C THR A 321 1.29 28.65 30.53
N ILE A 322 0.32 29.26 29.83
CA ILE A 322 -0.12 28.88 28.50
C ILE A 322 -0.15 30.14 27.65
N SER A 323 0.26 30.04 26.38
CA SER A 323 0.29 31.20 25.48
C SER A 323 -1.10 31.79 25.28
N GLU A 324 -1.20 33.11 25.31
CA GLU A 324 -2.47 33.84 25.12
C GLU A 324 -3.06 33.64 23.72
N ASN A 325 -2.22 33.30 22.74
CA ASN A 325 -2.66 33.02 21.39
C ASN A 325 -3.34 31.65 21.23
N TRP A 326 -3.33 30.77 22.25
CA TRP A 326 -4.02 29.48 22.14
C TRP A 326 -5.53 29.66 22.21
N ARG A 327 -6.25 29.09 21.24
CA ARG A 327 -7.71 29.22 21.12
C ARG A 327 -8.43 27.90 21.34
N LEU A 328 -7.99 26.83 20.67
CA LEU A 328 -8.52 25.48 20.83
C LEU A 328 -7.40 24.54 21.21
N ILE A 329 -7.69 23.59 22.09
CA ILE A 329 -6.86 22.43 22.39
C ILE A 329 -7.66 21.16 22.12
N VAL A 330 -7.04 20.20 21.44
CA VAL A 330 -7.67 18.94 21.04
C VAL A 330 -6.96 17.79 21.73
N PHE A 331 -7.69 17.12 22.60
CA PHE A 331 -7.28 15.86 23.20
C PHE A 331 -7.98 14.75 22.43
N GLU A 332 -7.21 13.88 21.79
CA GLU A 332 -7.78 12.86 20.91
C GLU A 332 -7.20 11.48 21.20
N ILE A 333 -5.96 11.28 20.79
CA ILE A 333 -5.26 10.00 20.80
C ILE A 333 -3.87 10.21 21.33
N ASP A 334 -3.35 9.23 22.07
CA ASP A 334 -2.03 9.23 22.67
C ASP A 334 -1.81 10.43 23.59
N ASN A 335 -1.73 10.17 24.89
CA ASN A 335 -1.53 11.17 25.96
C ASN A 335 -0.11 11.76 25.97
N ASN A 336 0.50 11.90 24.80
CA ASN A 336 1.85 12.40 24.57
C ASN A 336 1.85 13.72 23.81
N LYS A 337 0.86 13.97 22.94
CA LYS A 337 0.76 15.22 22.16
C LYS A 337 -0.69 15.67 21.97
N VAL A 338 -0.89 16.98 21.96
CA VAL A 338 -2.16 17.64 21.64
C VAL A 338 -2.01 18.53 20.42
N LEU A 339 -3.10 18.72 19.66
CA LEU A 339 -3.18 19.75 18.63
C LEU A 339 -3.75 21.02 19.25
N ILE A 340 -3.10 22.14 19.00
CA ILE A 340 -3.57 23.48 19.34
C ILE A 340 -3.86 24.25 18.06
N ARG A 341 -4.98 24.97 18.04
CA ARG A 341 -5.25 26.02 17.05
C ARG A 341 -5.11 27.35 17.76
N ASN A 342 -4.24 28.21 17.24
CA ASN A 342 -4.07 29.54 17.80
C ASN A 342 -5.23 30.48 17.36
N THR A 343 -5.15 31.75 17.74
CA THR A 343 -6.14 32.79 17.38
C THR A 343 -6.29 32.97 15.87
N ASP A 344 -5.18 32.84 15.14
CA ASP A 344 -5.10 32.88 13.67
C ASP A 344 -5.46 31.54 13.02
N TYR A 345 -5.92 30.57 13.83
CA TYR A 345 -6.25 29.21 13.42
C TYR A 345 -5.07 28.39 12.87
N SER A 346 -3.84 28.83 13.05
CA SER A 346 -2.65 28.07 12.68
C SER A 346 -2.45 26.86 13.62
N PRO A 347 -2.09 25.68 13.09
CA PRO A 347 -1.91 24.48 13.90
C PRO A 347 -0.55 24.47 14.61
N GLN A 348 -0.56 24.09 15.89
CA GLN A 348 0.64 23.85 16.70
C GLN A 348 0.50 22.51 17.42
N ARG A 349 1.61 21.82 17.67
CA ARG A 349 1.62 20.57 18.46
C ARG A 349 2.39 20.79 19.74
N GLU A 350 1.80 20.37 20.85
CA GLU A 350 2.44 20.47 22.15
C GLU A 350 2.47 19.11 22.83
N SER A 351 3.54 18.89 23.60
CA SER A 351 3.66 17.69 24.43
C SER A 351 2.70 17.78 25.60
N VAL A 352 2.04 16.65 25.90
CA VAL A 352 1.18 16.52 27.08
C VAL A 352 1.56 15.25 27.83
N VAL A 353 1.35 15.24 29.15
CA VAL A 353 1.35 14.02 29.97
C VAL A 353 0.14 14.08 30.89
N ILE A 354 -0.71 13.06 30.86
CA ILE A 354 -1.94 13.02 31.65
C ILE A 354 -1.85 11.88 32.66
N ASP A 355 -1.89 12.23 33.95
CA ASP A 355 -2.09 11.29 35.05
C ASP A 355 -3.56 11.34 35.48
N ALA A 356 -4.34 10.40 34.94
CA ALA A 356 -5.77 10.33 35.20
C ALA A 356 -6.11 9.95 36.65
N ALA A 357 -5.25 9.17 37.31
CA ALA A 357 -5.47 8.72 38.69
C ALA A 357 -5.15 9.83 39.69
N GLY A 358 -4.04 10.54 39.46
CA GLY A 358 -3.64 11.71 40.26
C GLY A 358 -4.38 13.00 39.91
N LYS A 359 -5.20 13.00 38.84
CA LYS A 359 -5.87 14.18 38.27
C LYS A 359 -4.88 15.31 37.94
N LYS A 360 -3.76 14.95 37.30
CA LYS A 360 -2.72 15.90 36.90
C LYS A 360 -2.48 15.89 35.41
N ILE A 361 -2.16 17.06 34.87
CA ILE A 361 -1.78 17.24 33.48
C ILE A 361 -0.51 18.09 33.40
N THR A 362 0.46 17.65 32.61
CA THR A 362 1.64 18.45 32.27
C THR A 362 1.48 18.95 30.86
N LEU A 363 1.46 20.27 30.68
CA LEU A 363 1.24 20.95 29.42
C LEU A 363 2.11 22.21 29.36
N ASN A 364 2.77 22.47 28.23
CA ASN A 364 3.69 23.61 28.07
C ASN A 364 4.75 23.70 29.20
N ASN A 365 5.32 22.56 29.60
CA ASN A 365 6.28 22.43 30.71
C ASN A 365 5.75 22.78 32.11
N TYR A 366 4.44 22.99 32.27
CA TYR A 366 3.80 23.21 33.57
C TYR A 366 2.90 22.04 33.94
N GLN A 367 3.04 21.55 35.17
CA GLN A 367 2.09 20.63 35.78
C GLN A 367 0.93 21.40 36.44
N PHE A 368 -0.29 20.96 36.15
CA PHE A 368 -1.56 21.46 36.70
C PHE A 368 -2.33 20.31 37.34
N ASP A 369 -3.10 20.63 38.38
CA ASP A 369 -4.21 19.79 38.81
C ASP A 369 -5.41 20.09 37.92
N TYR A 370 -6.16 19.06 37.49
CA TYR A 370 -7.34 19.25 36.66
C TYR A 370 -8.61 18.75 37.33
N GLN A 371 -9.72 19.42 37.06
CA GLN A 371 -11.06 18.98 37.45
C GLN A 371 -12.00 19.06 36.25
N ILE A 372 -12.84 18.04 36.09
CA ILE A 372 -13.89 18.02 35.07
C ILE A 372 -15.19 18.43 35.75
N ASN A 373 -15.72 19.57 35.34
CA ASN A 373 -16.97 20.13 35.86
C ASN A 373 -18.19 19.36 35.30
N GLN A 374 -19.37 19.58 35.89
CA GLN A 374 -20.61 18.89 35.47
C GLN A 374 -21.04 19.23 34.04
N ASP A 375 -20.65 20.40 33.54
CA ASP A 375 -20.87 20.88 32.17
C ASP A 375 -19.84 20.31 31.17
N GLY A 376 -18.87 19.51 31.64
CA GLY A 376 -17.80 18.92 30.83
C GLY A 376 -16.59 19.81 30.64
N ASN A 377 -16.58 21.03 31.20
CA ASN A 377 -15.42 21.91 31.15
C ASN A 377 -14.27 21.34 32.00
N ILE A 378 -13.03 21.55 31.54
CA ILE A 378 -11.82 21.15 32.26
C ILE A 378 -11.24 22.40 32.88
N LEU A 379 -11.23 22.48 34.21
CA LEU A 379 -10.55 23.52 34.96
C LEU A 379 -9.12 23.05 35.26
N LEU A 380 -8.12 23.80 34.80
CA LEU A 380 -6.71 23.57 35.14
C LEU A 380 -6.29 24.55 36.22
N THR A 381 -5.77 24.06 37.33
CA THR A 381 -5.31 24.88 38.45
C THR A 381 -3.83 24.64 38.73
N LYS A 382 -3.09 25.72 38.95
CA LYS A 382 -1.69 25.66 39.41
C LYS A 382 -1.42 26.76 40.43
N ALA A 383 -0.99 26.37 41.62
CA ALA A 383 -0.53 27.32 42.64
C ALA A 383 0.94 27.73 42.36
N PHE A 384 1.19 29.03 42.42
CA PHE A 384 2.51 29.66 42.50
C PHE A 384 2.68 30.30 43.88
N ASP A 385 3.90 30.70 44.22
CA ASP A 385 4.20 31.30 45.52
C ASP A 385 3.42 32.61 45.77
N ASP A 386 3.04 33.32 44.70
CA ASP A 386 2.40 34.64 44.73
C ASP A 386 0.95 34.66 44.21
N HIS A 387 0.50 33.64 43.48
CA HIS A 387 -0.86 33.58 42.91
C HIS A 387 -1.27 32.15 42.53
N THR A 388 -2.56 31.93 42.27
CA THR A 388 -3.07 30.68 41.66
C THR A 388 -3.50 30.97 40.23
N ALA A 389 -2.92 30.26 39.27
CA ALA A 389 -3.36 30.30 37.88
C ALA A 389 -4.50 29.30 37.66
N GLN A 390 -5.58 29.77 37.02
CA GLN A 390 -6.72 28.97 36.61
C GLN A 390 -6.95 29.15 35.11
N ILE A 391 -7.22 28.05 34.40
CA ILE A 391 -7.41 28.03 32.94
C ILE A 391 -8.63 27.18 32.60
#